data_AF-A0A518FPI6-F1
#
_entry.id   AF-A0A518FPI6-F1
#
_cell.length_a   1.000
_cell.length_b   1.000
_cell.length_c   1.000
_cell.angle_alpha   90.00
_cell.angle_beta   90.00
_cell.angle_gamma   90.00
#
_symmetry.space_group_name_H-M   'P 1'
#
loop_
_entity.id
_entity.type
_entity.pdbx_description
1 polymer ?
#
loop_
_entity_poly.entity_id
_entity_poly.type
_entity_poly.pdbx_seq_one_letter_code
_entity_poly.pdbx_strand_id
1 'polypeptide(L)'
;MSTTPHCPDCETEMETGFIPDNTFLGEFQTKWHPGDPESAGGTFFGMKVKNRTQTVKVDESQMRKVITYRCPACGLLRSYAE
;
A
#
# COMPACT_ATOMS: atom_id res chain seq x y z
N MET A 1 1.83 -13.65 -14.03
CA MET A 1 2.97 -14.36 -13.39
C MET A 1 4.03 -13.31 -13.12
N SER A 2 4.14 -12.86 -11.87
CA SER A 2 5.21 -11.93 -11.46
C SER A 2 6.48 -12.76 -11.29
N THR A 3 7.44 -12.60 -12.19
CA THR A 3 8.79 -13.15 -12.01
C THR A 3 9.47 -12.42 -10.87
N THR A 4 10.06 -13.15 -9.92
CA THR A 4 10.87 -12.56 -8.85
C THR A 4 11.94 -11.65 -9.44
N PRO A 5 11.97 -10.35 -9.06
CA PRO A 5 12.93 -9.41 -9.63
C PRO A 5 14.34 -9.69 -9.11
N HIS A 6 15.32 -9.31 -9.92
CA HIS A 6 16.71 -9.22 -9.49
C HIS A 6 16.98 -7.83 -8.91
N CYS A 7 17.88 -7.75 -7.94
CA CYS A 7 18.36 -6.49 -7.39
C CYS A 7 19.11 -5.72 -8.49
N PRO A 8 18.76 -4.45 -8.77
CA PRO A 8 19.45 -3.64 -9.78
C PRO A 8 20.91 -3.35 -9.42
N ASP A 9 21.29 -3.43 -8.14
CA ASP A 9 22.63 -3.09 -7.67
C ASP A 9 23.54 -4.32 -7.51
N CYS A 10 22.96 -5.47 -7.12
CA CYS A 10 23.71 -6.70 -6.83
C CYS A 10 23.47 -7.82 -7.84
N GLU A 11 22.51 -7.64 -8.76
CA GLU A 11 22.08 -8.63 -9.76
C GLU A 11 21.70 -10.00 -9.17
N THR A 12 21.40 -10.06 -7.86
CA THR A 12 20.95 -11.27 -7.17
C THR A 12 19.42 -11.33 -7.13
N GLU A 13 18.84 -12.52 -7.27
CA GLU A 13 17.40 -12.74 -7.08
C GLU A 13 16.96 -12.23 -5.69
N MET A 14 15.87 -11.47 -5.64
CA MET A 14 15.37 -10.87 -4.40
C MET A 14 14.41 -11.81 -3.67
N GLU A 15 14.33 -11.70 -2.34
CA GLU A 15 13.37 -12.46 -1.54
C GLU A 15 12.03 -11.73 -1.44
N THR A 16 10.92 -12.45 -1.46
CA THR A 16 9.57 -11.87 -1.35
C THR A 16 9.22 -11.56 0.10
N GLY A 17 8.55 -10.43 0.32
CA GLY A 17 8.01 -10.00 1.60
C GLY A 17 6.91 -8.95 1.45
N PHE A 18 6.52 -8.34 2.56
CA PHE A 18 5.56 -7.24 2.57
C PHE A 18 5.87 -6.33 3.75
N ILE A 19 5.46 -5.07 3.62
CA ILE A 19 5.46 -4.11 4.72
C ILE A 19 4.04 -4.14 5.30
N PRO A 20 3.85 -4.41 6.60
CA PRO A 20 2.55 -4.30 7.22
C PRO A 20 2.24 -2.84 7.60
N ASP A 21 0.98 -2.43 7.42
CA ASP A 21 0.45 -1.21 8.01
C ASP A 21 0.01 -1.51 9.45
N ASN A 22 0.64 -0.83 10.42
CA ASN A 22 0.32 -0.99 11.84
C ASN A 22 -0.79 -0.02 12.23
N THR A 23 -1.91 -0.56 12.71
CA THR A 23 -3.02 0.22 13.24
C THR A 23 -3.29 -0.14 14.69
N PHE A 24 -4.14 0.63 15.37
CA PHE A 24 -4.62 0.26 16.70
C PHE A 24 -5.32 -1.11 16.74
N LEU A 25 -5.91 -1.54 15.62
CA LEU A 25 -6.69 -2.79 15.51
C LEU A 25 -5.86 -3.99 15.04
N GLY A 26 -4.54 -3.82 14.83
CA GLY A 26 -3.62 -4.86 14.36
C GLY A 26 -2.89 -4.47 13.08
N GLU A 27 -2.19 -5.46 12.52
CA GLU A 27 -1.41 -5.35 11.30
C GLU A 27 -2.24 -5.68 10.05
N PHE A 28 -2.21 -4.79 9.05
CA PHE A 28 -2.89 -4.97 7.78
C PHE A 28 -1.88 -5.04 6.64
N GLN A 29 -2.23 -5.76 5.57
CA GLN A 29 -1.43 -5.73 4.34
C GLN A 29 -1.55 -4.35 3.68
N THR A 30 -0.42 -3.65 3.47
CA THR A 30 -0.36 -2.37 2.77
C THR A 30 -0.90 -2.50 1.34
N LYS A 31 -1.65 -1.49 0.91
CA LYS A 31 -2.27 -1.42 -0.41
C LYS A 31 -1.97 -0.08 -1.08
N TRP A 32 -1.89 -0.11 -2.40
CA TRP A 32 -1.74 1.06 -3.25
C TRP A 32 -3.09 1.41 -3.87
N HIS A 33 -3.43 2.70 -3.86
CA HIS A 33 -4.59 3.25 -4.56
C HIS A 33 -4.11 4.18 -5.69
N PRO A 34 -4.72 4.15 -6.88
CA PRO A 34 -4.42 5.10 -7.94
C PRO A 34 -4.94 6.51 -7.64
N GLY A 35 -4.24 7.53 -8.15
CA GLY A 35 -4.68 8.92 -8.05
C GLY A 35 -4.40 9.60 -6.71
N ASP A 36 -4.89 10.82 -6.57
CA ASP A 36 -4.67 11.65 -5.38
C ASP A 36 -5.67 11.32 -4.25
N PRO A 37 -5.26 11.44 -2.97
CA PRO A 37 -6.14 11.18 -1.84
C PRO A 37 -7.25 12.26 -1.74
N GLU A 38 -8.50 11.84 -1.89
CA GLU A 38 -9.66 12.71 -1.65
C GLU A 38 -10.16 12.61 -0.21
N SER A 39 -10.64 13.70 0.38
CA SER A 39 -11.24 13.64 1.72
C SER A 39 -12.56 12.85 1.72
N ALA A 40 -12.70 11.91 2.65
CA ALA A 40 -13.93 11.15 2.87
C ALA A 40 -15.03 11.91 3.66
N GLY A 41 -14.78 13.18 3.99
CA GLY A 41 -15.82 14.05 4.56
C GLY A 41 -16.97 14.29 3.57
N GLY A 42 -18.21 14.19 4.06
CA GLY A 42 -19.42 14.44 3.28
C GLY A 42 -20.21 15.64 3.79
N THR A 43 -21.21 16.07 3.02
CA THR A 43 -22.21 17.05 3.46
C THR A 43 -23.56 16.35 3.55
N PHE A 44 -24.20 16.34 4.71
CA PHE A 44 -25.53 15.76 4.93
C PHE A 44 -26.44 16.86 5.47
N PHE A 45 -27.56 17.13 4.79
CA PHE A 45 -28.47 18.26 5.09
C PHE A 45 -27.75 19.61 5.31
N GLY A 46 -26.71 19.90 4.54
CA GLY A 46 -25.94 21.16 4.66
C GLY A 46 -24.91 21.20 5.81
N MET A 47 -24.83 20.17 6.65
CA MET A 47 -23.78 20.04 7.66
C MET A 47 -22.61 19.20 7.15
N LYS A 48 -21.38 19.67 7.38
CA LYS A 48 -20.16 18.87 7.17
C LYS A 48 -20.11 17.74 8.19
N VAL A 49 -20.25 16.50 7.73
CA VAL A 49 -20.11 15.31 8.57
C VAL A 49 -18.66 14.84 8.46
N LYS A 50 -17.91 14.96 9.56
CA LYS A 50 -16.56 14.38 9.64
C LYS A 50 -16.70 12.91 10.00
N ASN A 51 -16.39 12.03 9.07
CA ASN A 51 -16.13 10.65 9.42
C ASN A 51 -14.77 10.59 10.13
N ARG A 52 -14.76 10.29 11.43
CA ARG A 52 -13.52 10.25 12.24
C ARG A 52 -12.66 9.03 11.92
N THR A 53 -13.23 7.99 11.32
CA THR A 53 -12.52 6.74 10.99
C THR A 53 -12.14 6.63 9.52
N GLN A 54 -12.80 7.40 8.64
CA GLN A 54 -12.48 7.45 7.21
C GLN A 54 -12.14 8.88 6.81
N THR A 55 -10.85 9.18 6.75
CA THR A 55 -10.33 10.51 6.41
C THR A 55 -10.11 10.69 4.92
N VAL A 56 -9.86 9.58 4.20
CA VAL A 56 -9.62 9.52 2.76
C VAL A 56 -10.64 8.60 2.10
N LYS A 57 -11.18 8.99 0.94
CA LYS A 57 -12.01 8.10 0.13
C LYS A 57 -11.12 7.06 -0.52
N VAL A 58 -11.55 5.81 -0.42
CA VAL A 58 -10.83 4.67 -1.01
C VAL A 58 -11.86 3.86 -1.78
N ASP A 59 -11.64 3.69 -3.08
CA ASP A 59 -12.37 2.71 -3.88
C ASP A 59 -11.65 1.36 -3.73
N GLU A 60 -12.21 0.47 -2.92
CA GLU A 60 -11.63 -0.84 -2.67
C GLU A 60 -11.45 -1.68 -3.94
N SER A 61 -12.25 -1.43 -4.99
CA SER A 61 -12.13 -2.14 -6.27
C SER A 61 -10.88 -1.76 -7.07
N GLN A 62 -10.31 -0.59 -6.79
CA GLN A 62 -9.09 -0.07 -7.42
C GLN A 62 -7.83 -0.36 -6.61
N MET A 63 -7.99 -0.90 -5.40
CA MET A 63 -6.87 -1.17 -4.50
C MET A 63 -6.03 -2.35 -4.99
N ARG A 64 -4.72 -2.12 -5.05
CA ARG A 64 -3.72 -3.13 -5.38
C ARG A 64 -2.93 -3.51 -4.14
N LYS A 65 -2.61 -4.77 -3.95
CA LYS A 65 -1.76 -5.17 -2.82
C LYS A 65 -0.34 -4.70 -3.11
N VAL A 66 0.35 -4.18 -2.09
CA VAL A 66 1.78 -3.90 -2.23
C VAL A 66 2.55 -5.15 -1.86
N ILE A 67 3.25 -5.73 -2.83
CA ILE A 67 4.26 -6.77 -2.62
C ILE A 67 5.64 -6.09 -2.59
N THR A 68 6.51 -6.53 -1.68
CA THR A 68 7.87 -5.97 -1.56
C THR A 68 8.89 -7.07 -1.71
N TYR A 69 10.00 -6.76 -2.36
CA TYR A 69 11.13 -7.66 -2.48
C TYR A 69 12.34 -7.06 -1.79
N ARG A 70 13.09 -7.86 -1.05
CA ARG A 70 14.33 -7.45 -0.38
C ARG A 70 15.53 -8.12 -1.04
N CYS A 71 16.58 -7.36 -1.32
CA CYS A 71 17.85 -7.96 -1.70
C CYS A 71 18.52 -8.59 -0.47
N PRO A 72 18.83 -9.90 -0.46
CA PRO A 72 19.48 -10.53 0.69
C PRO A 72 20.92 -10.04 0.90
N ALA A 73 21.59 -9.55 -0.17
CA ALA A 73 22.98 -9.11 -0.13
C ALA A 73 23.13 -7.68 0.42
N CYS A 74 22.39 -6.70 -0.13
CA CYS A 74 22.53 -5.28 0.22
C CYS A 74 21.35 -4.69 1.00
N GLY A 75 20.22 -5.40 1.09
CA GLY A 75 19.02 -4.95 1.80
C GLY A 75 18.11 -4.00 1.01
N LEU A 76 18.41 -3.68 -0.27
CA LEU A 76 17.54 -2.85 -1.10
C LEU A 76 16.11 -3.42 -1.13
N LEU A 77 15.11 -2.54 -0.94
CA LEU A 77 13.70 -2.87 -1.07
C LEU A 77 13.13 -2.35 -2.40
N ARG A 78 12.31 -3.17 -3.06
CA ARG A 78 11.49 -2.75 -4.22
C ARG A 78 10.05 -3.19 -4.01
N SER A 79 9.13 -2.22 -4.06
CA SER A 79 7.70 -2.47 -3.84
C SER A 79 6.92 -2.29 -5.14
N TYR A 80 5.96 -3.18 -5.39
CA TYR A 80 5.12 -3.21 -6.59
C TYR A 80 3.64 -3.32 -6.21
N ALA A 81 2.77 -2.72 -7.01
CA ALA A 81 1.33 -2.85 -6.90
C ALA A 81 0.82 -4.02 -7.77
N GLU A 82 0.18 -5.02 -7.17
CA GLU A 82 -0.41 -6.21 -7.82
C GLU A 82 -1.95 -6.22 -7.77
#